data_AF-A0A0F3GPZ8-F1
#
_entry.id   AF-A0A0F3GPZ8-F1
#
_cell.length_a   1.000
_cell.length_b   1.000
_cell.length_c   1.000
_cell.angle_alpha   90.00
_cell.angle_beta   90.00
_cell.angle_gamma   90.00
#
_symmetry.space_group_name_H-M   'P 1'
#
loop_
_entity.id
_entity.type
_entity.pdbx_description
1 polymer ?
#
loop_
_entity_poly.entity_id
_entity_poly.type
_entity_poly.pdbx_seq_one_letter_code
_entity_poly.pdbx_strand_id
1 'polypeptide(L)'
;MLYCNKLCLNCNKGGLMTETSAAERQKAYRERMKAEGKRAITIYIPETVYQEIKGNPQAIVDFYVNCNNLVGDSHKKGNDNLNADIQTIKDRVDALQYELSDNLTEIGQTNAELRRRVALIQEEQDNLVVSRNNLVKRCDSLQSDNTCNKDSINSLQTKCDSLLKEVSELGCKINNLVVTGNDTKLSPSQIESTKERKTGTKFEAGWYDDYLAMNEGKAGKDRISERAFAKLKDVNPSTISRAFAKLRKEREEGQG
;
A
#
# COMPACT_ATOMS: atom_id res chain seq x y z
N MET A 1 7.33 -0.55 82.45
CA MET A 1 7.00 0.12 83.73
C MET A 1 8.24 0.90 84.18
N LEU A 2 8.25 2.20 83.90
CA LEU A 2 9.34 3.12 84.29
C LEU A 2 8.98 3.67 85.67
N TYR A 3 9.82 3.42 86.67
CA TYR A 3 9.63 3.89 88.04
C TYR A 3 10.54 5.12 88.26
N CYS A 4 9.98 6.32 88.32
CA CYS A 4 10.69 7.49 88.82
C CYS A 4 10.62 7.51 90.35
N ASN A 5 11.72 7.19 91.01
CA ASN A 5 11.79 7.27 92.47
C ASN A 5 12.06 8.72 92.88
N LYS A 6 11.22 9.25 93.79
CA LYS A 6 11.41 10.54 94.46
C LYS A 6 12.88 10.71 94.86
N LEU A 7 13.61 11.59 94.18
CA LEU A 7 14.80 12.19 94.78
C LEU A 7 14.29 13.06 95.91
N CYS A 8 14.31 12.52 97.14
CA CYS A 8 14.01 13.25 98.36
C CYS A 8 14.97 14.44 98.48
N LEU A 9 14.58 15.58 97.96
CA LEU A 9 15.19 16.89 98.25
C LEU A 9 14.63 17.51 99.54
N ASN A 10 13.86 16.78 100.34
CA ASN A 10 13.37 17.23 101.65
C ASN A 10 13.25 16.07 102.65
N CYS A 11 14.37 15.69 103.26
CA CYS A 11 14.38 14.94 104.52
C CYS A 11 15.34 15.63 105.49
N ASN A 12 15.03 16.86 105.87
CA ASN A 12 15.67 17.53 107.00
C ASN A 12 14.81 17.35 108.26
N LYS A 13 14.60 16.09 108.68
CA LYS A 13 14.11 15.74 110.02
C LYS A 13 14.64 14.37 110.42
N GLY A 14 15.69 14.39 111.24
CA GLY A 14 15.98 13.40 112.29
C GLY A 14 16.33 11.99 111.82
N GLY A 15 17.63 11.73 111.64
CA GLY A 15 18.17 10.37 111.59
C GLY A 15 19.54 10.34 110.94
N LEU A 16 20.59 10.06 111.72
CA LEU A 16 21.93 9.75 111.21
C LEU A 16 21.83 8.55 110.24
N MET A 17 21.82 8.84 108.94
CA MET A 17 22.08 7.90 107.87
C MET A 17 23.22 8.51 107.06
N THR A 18 24.32 7.76 106.97
CA THR A 18 25.52 8.14 106.21
C THR A 18 25.12 8.68 104.83
N GLU A 19 25.53 9.90 104.52
CA GLU A 19 25.30 10.57 103.24
C GLU A 19 25.98 9.78 102.11
N THR A 20 25.29 8.76 101.60
CA THR A 20 25.69 8.11 100.36
C THR A 20 25.62 9.16 99.26
N SER A 21 26.69 9.28 98.49
CA SER A 21 26.78 10.28 97.44
C SER A 21 25.69 10.04 96.38
N ALA A 22 25.27 11.08 95.68
CA ALA A 22 24.29 10.94 94.58
C ALA A 22 24.75 9.90 93.54
N ALA A 23 26.06 9.78 93.33
CA ALA A 23 26.67 8.79 92.46
C ALA A 23 26.46 7.35 92.94
N GLU A 24 26.60 7.09 94.24
CA GLU A 24 26.38 5.76 94.83
C GLU A 24 24.91 5.34 94.74
N ARG A 25 23.97 6.27 94.99
CA ARG A 25 22.54 6.02 94.79
C ARG A 25 22.21 5.68 93.34
N GLN A 26 22.80 6.41 92.40
CA GLN A 26 22.59 6.18 90.96
C GLN A 26 23.20 4.85 90.51
N LYS A 27 24.35 4.47 91.06
CA LYS A 27 24.99 3.17 90.82
C LYS A 27 24.14 2.02 91.34
N ALA A 28 23.68 2.08 92.60
CA ALA A 28 22.82 1.07 93.20
C ALA A 28 21.51 0.87 92.41
N TYR A 29 20.93 1.96 91.91
CA TYR A 29 19.74 1.89 91.05
C TYR A 29 20.02 1.18 89.73
N ARG A 30 21.13 1.50 89.04
CA ARG A 30 21.51 0.84 87.79
C ARG A 30 21.73 -0.66 87.98
N GLU A 31 22.35 -1.07 89.08
CA GLU A 31 22.57 -2.49 89.40
C GLU A 31 21.24 -3.21 89.68
N ARG A 32 20.31 -2.58 90.42
CA ARG A 32 18.97 -3.15 90.64
C ARG A 32 18.19 -3.33 89.34
N MET A 33 18.18 -2.31 88.47
CA MET A 33 17.50 -2.39 87.18
C MET A 33 18.10 -3.50 86.29
N LYS A 34 19.44 -3.64 86.30
CA LYS A 34 20.13 -4.72 85.60
C LYS A 34 19.74 -6.10 86.14
N ALA A 35 19.61 -6.26 87.46
CA ALA A 35 19.17 -7.51 88.09
C ALA A 35 17.72 -7.87 87.70
N GLU A 36 16.85 -6.88 87.51
CA GLU A 36 15.47 -7.07 87.04
C GLU A 36 15.37 -7.25 85.51
N GLY A 37 16.49 -7.30 84.77
CA GLY A 37 16.51 -7.38 83.31
C GLY A 37 15.99 -6.12 82.61
N LYS A 38 15.89 -5.00 83.32
CA LYS A 38 15.37 -3.72 82.82
C LYS A 38 16.51 -2.78 82.46
N ARG A 39 16.34 -2.03 81.38
CA ARG A 39 17.30 -0.99 80.96
C ARG A 39 17.05 0.29 81.76
N ALA A 40 18.06 0.76 82.50
CA ALA A 40 18.01 2.08 83.11
C ALA A 40 18.21 3.17 82.04
N ILE A 41 17.31 4.14 81.99
CA ILE A 41 17.42 5.32 81.14
C ILE A 41 17.65 6.52 82.06
N THR A 42 18.66 7.32 81.77
CA THR A 42 18.90 8.60 82.45
C THR A 42 18.38 9.70 81.55
N ILE A 43 17.43 10.49 82.04
CA ILE A 43 16.87 11.63 81.32
C ILE A 43 17.32 12.87 82.07
N TYR A 44 17.95 13.80 81.37
CA TYR A 44 18.25 15.12 81.91
C TYR A 44 17.00 16.00 81.73
N ILE A 45 16.46 16.49 82.85
CA ILE A 45 15.30 17.39 82.84
C ILE A 45 15.83 18.75 83.31
N PRO A 46 15.74 19.81 82.47
CA PRO A 46 16.07 21.16 82.89
C PRO A 46 15.24 21.57 84.10
N GLU A 47 15.83 22.32 85.03
CA GLU A 47 15.17 22.74 86.29
C GLU A 47 13.84 23.47 86.03
N THR A 48 13.77 24.28 84.97
CA THR A 48 12.56 24.99 84.54
C THR A 48 11.39 24.02 84.27
N VAL A 49 11.66 22.95 83.52
CA VAL A 49 10.69 21.91 83.19
C VAL A 49 10.33 21.08 84.43
N TYR A 50 11.28 20.87 85.34
CA TYR A 50 11.05 20.15 86.59
C TYR A 50 10.09 20.90 87.55
N GLN A 51 10.18 22.24 87.57
CA GLN A 51 9.28 23.10 88.34
C GLN A 51 7.86 23.13 87.73
N GLU A 52 7.76 23.18 86.39
CA GLU A 52 6.46 23.14 85.69
C GLU A 52 5.66 21.86 85.96
N ILE A 53 6.34 20.71 86.06
CA ILE A 53 5.72 19.42 86.42
C ILE A 53 5.51 19.24 87.92
N LYS A 54 5.69 20.30 88.73
CA LYS A 54 5.56 20.31 90.19
C LYS A 54 6.40 19.21 90.87
N GLY A 55 7.59 18.93 90.33
CA GLY A 55 8.49 17.90 90.86
C GLY A 55 7.99 16.46 90.71
N ASN A 56 7.08 16.18 89.78
CA ASN A 56 6.67 14.82 89.44
C ASN A 56 7.27 14.36 88.10
N PRO A 57 8.50 13.81 88.08
CA PRO A 57 9.15 13.35 86.86
C PRO A 57 8.45 12.16 86.18
N GLN A 58 7.55 11.45 86.88
CA GLN A 58 6.73 10.41 86.26
C GLN A 58 5.75 10.99 85.22
N ALA A 59 5.27 12.23 85.42
CA ALA A 59 4.36 12.87 84.47
C ALA A 59 5.01 13.10 83.09
N ILE A 60 6.32 13.37 83.04
CA ILE A 60 7.08 13.50 81.78
C ILE A 60 7.20 12.14 81.09
N VAL A 61 7.52 11.11 81.87
CA VAL A 61 7.63 9.74 81.35
C VAL A 61 6.29 9.28 80.78
N ASP A 62 5.21 9.49 81.51
CA ASP A 62 3.87 9.10 81.09
C ASP A 62 3.45 9.90 79.85
N PHE A 63 3.71 11.20 79.79
CA PHE A 63 3.48 12.02 78.59
C PHE A 63 4.27 11.50 77.38
N TYR A 64 5.57 11.24 77.53
CA TYR A 64 6.42 10.74 76.45
C TYR A 64 6.02 9.34 75.97
N VAL A 65 5.65 8.45 76.88
CA VAL A 65 5.16 7.10 76.55
C VAL A 65 3.80 7.18 75.85
N ASN A 66 2.88 8.04 76.32
CA ASN A 66 1.56 8.18 75.71
C ASN A 66 1.64 8.81 74.31
N CYS A 67 2.48 9.84 74.13
CA CYS A 67 2.72 10.44 72.82
C CYS A 67 3.29 9.42 71.81
N ASN A 68 4.24 8.57 72.22
CA ASN A 68 4.79 7.54 71.35
C ASN A 68 3.79 6.40 71.05
N ASN A 69 2.89 6.08 71.98
CA ASN A 69 1.86 5.06 71.76
C ASN A 69 0.76 5.54 70.79
N LEU A 70 0.43 6.84 70.76
CA LEU A 70 -0.54 7.42 69.82
C LEU A 70 0.00 7.56 68.39
N VAL A 71 1.32 7.66 68.24
CA VAL A 71 2.03 7.78 66.96
C VAL A 71 2.20 6.41 66.28
N GLY A 72 2.18 5.31 67.03
CA GLY A 72 2.51 3.97 66.52
C GLY A 72 1.54 3.42 65.46
N ASP A 73 0.23 3.46 65.72
CA ASP A 73 -0.75 2.75 64.88
C ASP A 73 -1.26 3.60 63.70
N SER A 74 -1.41 4.90 63.91
CA SER A 74 -1.84 5.84 62.86
C SER A 74 -0.76 6.05 61.78
N HIS A 75 0.51 6.17 62.18
CA HIS A 75 1.61 6.30 61.22
C HIS A 75 1.90 4.98 60.49
N LYS A 76 1.81 3.82 61.15
CA LYS A 76 1.94 2.53 60.47
C LYS A 76 0.86 2.34 59.42
N LYS A 77 -0.40 2.57 59.77
CA LYS A 77 -1.52 2.47 58.82
C LYS A 77 -1.40 3.45 57.65
N GLY A 78 -0.94 4.68 57.90
CA GLY A 78 -0.64 5.65 56.85
C GLY A 78 0.48 5.19 55.92
N ASN A 79 1.54 4.58 56.47
CA ASN A 79 2.67 4.06 55.71
C ASN A 79 2.29 2.81 54.88
N ASP A 80 1.46 1.92 55.44
CA ASP A 80 0.98 0.73 54.73
C ASP A 80 0.08 1.11 53.55
N ASN A 81 -0.79 2.12 53.73
CA ASN A 81 -1.61 2.66 52.64
C ASN A 81 -0.74 3.29 51.54
N LEU A 82 0.26 4.09 51.91
CA LEU A 82 1.21 4.68 50.95
C LEU A 82 1.98 3.60 50.19
N ASN A 83 2.41 2.53 50.86
CA ASN A 83 3.09 1.41 50.21
C ASN A 83 2.19 0.67 49.23
N ALA A 84 0.90 0.48 49.57
CA ALA A 84 -0.09 -0.11 48.67
C ALA A 84 -0.33 0.78 47.42
N ASP A 85 -0.43 2.10 47.62
CA ASP A 85 -0.56 3.06 46.52
C ASP A 85 0.69 3.05 45.63
N ILE A 86 1.88 3.04 46.22
CA ILE A 86 3.16 2.92 45.50
C ILE A 86 3.18 1.65 44.66
N GLN A 87 2.76 0.51 45.22
CA GLN A 87 2.74 -0.74 44.48
C GLN A 87 1.73 -0.69 43.32
N THR A 88 0.54 -0.16 43.58
CA THR A 88 -0.49 0.04 42.53
C THR A 88 0.02 0.94 41.40
N ILE A 89 0.74 2.01 41.74
CA ILE A 89 1.35 2.90 40.75
C ILE A 89 2.43 2.17 39.94
N LYS A 90 3.28 1.37 40.59
CA LYS A 90 4.31 0.57 39.91
C LYS A 90 3.69 -0.41 38.92
N ASP A 91 2.71 -1.19 39.35
CA ASP A 91 2.03 -2.17 38.49
C ASP A 91 1.38 -1.48 37.28
N ARG A 92 0.82 -0.28 37.47
CA ARG A 92 0.24 0.52 36.38
C ARG A 92 1.30 1.10 35.45
N VAL A 93 2.46 1.49 35.96
CA VAL A 93 3.59 1.93 35.14
C VAL A 93 4.10 0.77 34.29
N ASP A 94 4.26 -0.42 34.86
CA ASP A 94 4.73 -1.60 34.14
C ASP A 94 3.75 -2.01 33.03
N ALA A 95 2.44 -1.97 33.31
CA ALA A 95 1.41 -2.22 32.30
C ALA A 95 1.47 -1.21 31.15
N LEU A 96 1.58 0.09 31.46
CA LEU A 96 1.67 1.14 30.43
C LEU A 96 2.97 1.03 29.62
N GLN A 97 4.08 0.62 30.23
CA GLN A 97 5.33 0.37 29.50
C GLN A 97 5.17 -0.78 28.51
N TYR A 98 4.48 -1.85 28.90
CA TYR A 98 4.19 -2.96 28.01
C TYR A 98 3.30 -2.53 26.83
N GLU A 99 2.18 -1.84 27.09
CA GLU A 99 1.29 -1.32 26.05
C GLU A 99 2.02 -0.37 25.09
N LEU A 100 2.89 0.51 25.60
CA LEU A 100 3.69 1.41 24.77
C LEU A 100 4.64 0.63 23.85
N SER A 101 5.29 -0.41 24.37
CA SER A 101 6.20 -1.26 23.59
C SER A 101 5.47 -2.01 22.47
N ASP A 102 4.27 -2.51 22.75
CA ASP A 102 3.43 -3.23 21.78
C ASP A 102 2.97 -2.28 20.67
N ASN A 103 2.42 -1.12 21.04
CA ASN A 103 2.01 -0.08 20.10
C ASN A 103 3.16 0.41 19.21
N LEU A 104 4.36 0.61 19.77
CA LEU A 104 5.55 0.98 18.99
C LEU A 104 5.94 -0.09 17.98
N THR A 105 5.77 -1.36 18.34
CA THR A 105 6.04 -2.50 17.45
C THR A 105 5.04 -2.52 16.28
N GLU A 106 3.75 -2.36 16.57
CA GLU A 106 2.70 -2.30 15.54
C GLU A 106 2.88 -1.11 14.58
N ILE A 107 3.21 0.07 15.12
CA ILE A 107 3.54 1.26 14.33
C ILE A 107 4.76 0.99 13.44
N GLY A 108 5.78 0.31 13.98
CA GLY A 108 6.97 -0.08 13.23
C GLY A 108 6.64 -0.98 12.04
N GLN A 109 5.82 -2.01 12.25
CA GLN A 109 5.36 -2.93 11.21
C GLN A 109 4.53 -2.21 10.14
N THR A 110 3.58 -1.39 10.57
CA THR A 110 2.73 -0.60 9.66
C THR A 110 3.56 0.35 8.81
N ASN A 111 4.54 1.03 9.41
CA ASN A 111 5.44 1.92 8.67
C ASN A 111 6.31 1.17 7.65
N ALA A 112 6.82 -0.02 8.00
CA ALA A 112 7.59 -0.85 7.07
C ALA A 112 6.74 -1.27 5.86
N GLU A 113 5.50 -1.70 6.09
CA GLU A 113 4.56 -2.06 5.04
C GLU A 113 4.19 -0.87 4.15
N LEU A 114 3.92 0.30 4.74
CA LEU A 114 3.65 1.52 3.98
C LEU A 114 4.83 1.91 3.09
N ARG A 115 6.07 1.85 3.61
CA ARG A 115 7.28 2.12 2.83
C ARG A 115 7.42 1.17 1.65
N ARG A 116 7.15 -0.12 1.85
CA ARG A 116 7.16 -1.13 0.79
C ARG A 116 6.13 -0.82 -0.29
N ARG A 117 4.90 -0.44 0.08
CA ARG A 117 3.86 -0.07 -0.87
C ARG A 117 4.22 1.18 -1.67
N VAL A 118 4.78 2.20 -1.01
CA VAL A 118 5.25 3.42 -1.70
C VAL A 118 6.32 3.08 -2.73
N ALA A 119 7.27 2.20 -2.41
CA ALA A 119 8.30 1.77 -3.36
C ALA A 119 7.71 1.07 -4.59
N LEU A 120 6.73 0.17 -4.40
CA LEU A 120 6.05 -0.51 -5.51
C LEU A 120 5.27 0.47 -6.39
N ILE A 121 4.54 1.41 -5.79
CA ILE A 121 3.80 2.44 -6.54
C ILE A 121 4.76 3.30 -7.37
N GLN A 122 5.94 3.63 -6.82
CA GLN A 122 6.95 4.39 -7.56
C GLN A 122 7.47 3.59 -8.76
N GLU A 123 7.75 2.31 -8.59
CA GLU A 123 8.19 1.44 -9.68
C GLU A 123 7.12 1.31 -10.78
N GLU A 124 5.85 1.13 -10.41
CA GLU A 124 4.72 1.11 -11.35
C GLU A 124 4.58 2.44 -12.10
N GLN A 125 4.75 3.57 -11.40
CA GLN A 125 4.71 4.89 -12.02
C GLN A 125 5.82 5.06 -13.06
N ASP A 126 7.05 4.66 -12.74
CA ASP A 126 8.19 4.76 -13.65
C ASP A 126 7.97 3.90 -14.90
N ASN A 127 7.45 2.68 -14.72
CA ASN A 127 7.10 1.78 -15.82
C ASN A 127 6.00 2.38 -16.72
N LEU A 128 4.97 3.00 -16.13
CA LEU A 128 3.91 3.67 -16.88
C LEU A 128 4.43 4.87 -17.67
N VAL A 129 5.38 5.63 -17.11
CA VAL A 129 6.02 6.75 -17.81
C VAL A 129 6.77 6.25 -19.05
N VAL A 130 7.55 5.18 -18.93
CA VAL A 130 8.25 4.56 -20.05
C VAL A 130 7.27 4.08 -21.12
N SER A 131 6.21 3.36 -20.72
CA SER A 131 5.17 2.87 -21.62
C SER A 131 4.49 4.01 -22.38
N ARG A 132 4.10 5.08 -21.67
CA ARG A 132 3.51 6.28 -22.27
C ARG A 132 4.44 6.93 -23.28
N ASN A 133 5.73 7.06 -22.98
CA ASN A 133 6.70 7.63 -23.91
C ASN A 133 6.85 6.80 -25.19
N ASN A 134 6.83 5.47 -25.07
CA ASN A 134 6.87 4.58 -26.24
C ASN A 134 5.60 4.70 -27.10
N LEU A 135 4.43 4.82 -26.48
CA LEU A 135 3.18 5.05 -27.19
C LEU A 135 3.18 6.39 -27.94
N VAL A 136 3.66 7.46 -27.32
CA VAL A 136 3.80 8.77 -27.98
C VAL A 136 4.69 8.66 -29.23
N LYS A 137 5.88 8.05 -29.11
CA LYS A 137 6.77 7.83 -30.28
C LYS A 137 6.10 7.05 -31.40
N ARG A 138 5.30 6.04 -31.06
CA ARG A 138 4.58 5.22 -32.04
C ARG A 138 3.45 6.02 -32.70
N CYS A 139 2.73 6.85 -31.95
CA CYS A 139 1.74 7.77 -32.50
C CYS A 139 2.38 8.77 -33.47
N ASP A 140 3.50 9.38 -33.09
CA ASP A 140 4.23 10.32 -33.95
C ASP A 140 4.69 9.66 -35.26
N SER A 141 5.20 8.42 -35.17
CA SER A 141 5.60 7.64 -36.35
C SER A 141 4.41 7.36 -37.27
N LEU A 142 3.29 6.88 -36.71
CA LEU A 142 2.06 6.63 -37.48
C LEU A 142 1.49 7.91 -38.11
N GLN A 143 1.60 9.04 -37.42
CA GLN A 143 1.17 10.33 -37.95
C GLN A 143 2.03 10.75 -39.15
N SER A 144 3.34 10.50 -39.09
CA SER A 144 4.24 10.75 -40.22
C SER A 144 3.90 9.84 -41.41
N ASP A 145 3.69 8.54 -41.17
CA ASP A 145 3.32 7.58 -42.21
C ASP A 145 2.00 7.96 -42.88
N ASN A 146 1.01 8.37 -42.08
CA ASN A 146 -0.29 8.81 -42.59
C ASN A 146 -0.16 10.06 -43.48
N THR A 147 0.69 11.00 -43.09
CA THR A 147 0.98 12.19 -43.90
C THR A 147 1.61 11.79 -45.24
N CYS A 148 2.64 10.93 -45.21
CA CYS A 148 3.28 10.42 -46.43
C CYS A 148 2.30 9.68 -47.36
N ASN A 149 1.41 8.87 -46.79
CA ASN A 149 0.37 8.16 -47.55
C ASN A 149 -0.63 9.12 -48.18
N LYS A 150 -1.07 10.16 -47.47
CA LYS A 150 -1.95 11.20 -48.03
C LYS A 150 -1.29 11.90 -49.20
N ASP A 151 -0.02 12.27 -49.08
CA ASP A 151 0.73 12.91 -50.17
C ASP A 151 0.86 11.99 -51.39
N SER A 152 1.13 10.71 -51.15
CA SER A 152 1.20 9.69 -52.20
C SER A 152 -0.14 9.50 -52.92
N ILE A 153 -1.24 9.45 -52.17
CA ILE A 153 -2.60 9.38 -52.72
C ILE A 153 -2.90 10.61 -53.58
N ASN A 154 -2.62 11.81 -53.08
CA ASN A 154 -2.83 13.07 -53.82
C ASN A 154 -2.02 13.10 -55.12
N SER A 155 -0.77 12.62 -55.09
CA SER A 155 0.07 12.51 -56.28
C SER A 155 -0.51 11.54 -57.31
N LEU A 156 -0.95 10.36 -56.88
CA LEU A 156 -1.60 9.39 -57.76
C LEU A 156 -2.90 9.92 -58.35
N GLN A 157 -3.71 10.60 -57.54
CA GLN A 157 -4.96 11.21 -58.00
C GLN A 157 -4.70 12.23 -59.11
N THR A 158 -3.71 13.10 -58.94
CA THR A 158 -3.28 14.06 -59.98
C THR A 158 -2.86 13.35 -61.27
N LYS A 159 -2.11 12.24 -61.18
CA LYS A 159 -1.72 11.44 -62.36
C LYS A 159 -2.91 10.81 -63.05
N CYS A 160 -3.86 10.25 -62.29
CA CYS A 160 -5.10 9.69 -62.83
C CYS A 160 -5.91 10.76 -63.57
N ASP A 161 -6.07 11.95 -63.00
CA ASP A 161 -6.79 13.05 -63.64
C ASP A 161 -6.13 13.49 -64.95
N SER A 162 -4.79 13.54 -64.99
CA SER A 162 -4.03 13.83 -66.21
C SER A 162 -4.26 12.76 -67.29
N LEU A 163 -4.15 11.48 -66.93
CA LEU A 163 -4.38 10.37 -67.87
C LEU A 163 -5.82 10.35 -68.38
N LEU A 164 -6.80 10.65 -67.52
CA LEU A 164 -8.20 10.73 -67.90
C LEU A 164 -8.43 11.83 -68.96
N LYS A 165 -7.74 12.96 -68.80
CA LYS A 165 -7.76 14.06 -69.78
C LYS A 165 -7.12 13.63 -71.11
N GLU A 166 -5.96 12.99 -71.08
CA GLU A 166 -5.29 12.47 -72.28
C GLU A 166 -6.15 11.44 -73.03
N VAL A 167 -6.78 10.51 -72.31
CA VAL A 167 -7.71 9.53 -72.89
C VAL A 167 -8.90 10.23 -73.54
N SER A 168 -9.45 11.26 -72.90
CA SER A 168 -10.56 12.05 -73.45
C SER A 168 -10.15 12.76 -74.74
N GLU A 169 -8.96 13.37 -74.76
CA GLU A 169 -8.41 14.03 -75.96
C GLU A 169 -8.14 13.05 -77.10
N LEU A 170 -7.58 11.87 -76.81
CA LEU A 170 -7.41 10.79 -77.78
C LEU A 170 -8.75 10.28 -78.31
N GLY A 171 -9.75 10.14 -77.44
CA GLY A 171 -11.12 9.78 -77.82
C GLY A 171 -11.70 10.76 -78.85
N CYS A 172 -11.55 12.07 -78.62
CA CYS A 172 -11.94 13.10 -79.59
C CYS A 172 -11.19 12.97 -80.93
N LYS A 173 -9.86 12.74 -80.89
CA LYS A 173 -9.05 12.55 -82.12
C LYS A 173 -9.52 11.33 -82.92
N ILE A 174 -9.78 10.20 -82.26
CA ILE A 174 -10.30 9.00 -82.90
C ILE A 174 -11.65 9.28 -83.55
N ASN A 175 -12.57 9.93 -82.82
CA ASN A 175 -13.90 10.23 -83.35
C ASN A 175 -13.82 11.12 -84.60
N ASN A 176 -12.96 12.14 -84.59
CA ASN A 176 -12.71 12.97 -85.77
C ASN A 176 -12.17 12.17 -86.96
N LEU A 177 -11.23 11.24 -86.72
CA LEU A 177 -10.70 10.35 -87.77
C LEU A 177 -11.75 9.40 -88.34
N VAL A 178 -12.66 8.89 -87.50
CA VAL A 178 -13.78 8.05 -87.95
C VAL A 178 -14.76 8.85 -88.79
N VAL A 179 -15.09 10.08 -88.39
CA VAL A 179 -15.97 10.96 -89.16
C VAL A 179 -15.34 11.32 -90.51
N THR A 180 -14.08 11.77 -90.54
CA THR A 180 -13.40 12.15 -91.80
C THR A 180 -13.08 10.94 -92.69
N GLY A 181 -12.84 9.76 -92.11
CA GLY A 181 -12.67 8.51 -92.86
C GLY A 181 -13.97 8.00 -93.51
N ASN A 182 -15.12 8.29 -92.90
CA ASN A 182 -16.43 7.97 -93.50
C ASN A 182 -16.84 8.95 -94.61
N ASP A 183 -16.28 10.17 -94.66
CA ASP A 183 -16.48 11.12 -95.76
C ASP A 183 -15.73 10.70 -97.04
N THR A 184 -14.73 9.81 -96.93
CA THR A 184 -14.17 9.06 -98.05
C THR A 184 -14.97 7.78 -98.30
N LYS A 185 -15.82 7.79 -99.35
CA LYS A 185 -16.57 6.62 -99.84
C LYS A 185 -15.72 5.34 -99.88
N LEU A 186 -15.92 4.45 -98.92
CA LEU A 186 -15.59 3.03 -99.03
C LEU A 186 -16.89 2.22 -99.05
N SER A 187 -16.94 1.24 -99.96
CA SER A 187 -18.13 0.45 -100.29
C SER A 187 -18.67 -0.38 -99.12
N PRO A 188 -20.01 -0.63 -99.04
CA PRO A 188 -20.66 -1.28 -97.88
C PRO A 188 -20.46 -2.81 -97.72
N SER A 189 -19.29 -3.38 -98.04
CA SER A 189 -19.10 -4.85 -97.99
C SER A 189 -18.22 -5.39 -96.86
N GLN A 190 -17.76 -4.57 -95.91
CA GLN A 190 -16.88 -5.06 -94.82
C GLN A 190 -17.18 -4.44 -93.46
N ILE A 191 -18.43 -4.52 -93.01
CA ILE A 191 -18.76 -4.32 -91.58
C ILE A 191 -19.24 -5.66 -91.03
N GLU A 192 -18.29 -6.58 -90.80
CA GLU A 192 -18.49 -7.63 -89.82
C GLU A 192 -18.39 -6.96 -88.44
N SER A 193 -19.53 -6.91 -87.75
CA SER A 193 -19.59 -6.48 -86.36
C SER A 193 -18.70 -7.37 -85.50
N THR A 194 -17.51 -6.89 -85.15
CA THR A 194 -16.75 -7.42 -84.02
C THR A 194 -17.46 -7.02 -82.74
N LYS A 195 -18.52 -7.76 -82.40
CA LYS A 195 -18.89 -7.93 -80.99
C LYS A 195 -17.69 -8.58 -80.33
N GLU A 196 -16.82 -7.78 -79.73
CA GLU A 196 -15.85 -8.27 -78.76
C GLU A 196 -16.64 -9.04 -77.70
N ARG A 197 -16.66 -10.37 -77.84
CA ARG A 197 -16.87 -11.25 -76.71
C ARG A 197 -15.77 -10.88 -75.75
N LYS A 198 -16.11 -10.19 -74.65
CA LYS A 198 -15.25 -10.09 -73.47
C LYS A 198 -14.74 -11.49 -73.20
N THR A 199 -13.50 -11.75 -73.58
CA THR A 199 -12.78 -12.97 -73.27
C THR A 199 -12.57 -12.90 -71.77
N GLY A 200 -13.52 -13.46 -71.02
CA GLY A 200 -13.48 -13.51 -69.58
C GLY A 200 -12.09 -13.93 -69.14
N THR A 201 -11.53 -13.16 -68.22
CA THR A 201 -10.24 -13.41 -67.56
C THR A 201 -10.10 -14.90 -67.30
N LYS A 202 -9.03 -15.52 -67.82
CA LYS A 202 -8.79 -16.95 -67.63
C LYS A 202 -8.64 -17.23 -66.14
N PHE A 203 -9.20 -18.35 -65.68
CA PHE A 203 -9.04 -18.82 -64.32
C PHE A 203 -7.54 -19.02 -64.00
N GLU A 204 -7.06 -18.43 -62.91
CA GLU A 204 -5.69 -18.63 -62.43
C GLU A 204 -5.65 -19.68 -61.32
N ALA A 205 -4.66 -20.57 -61.35
CA ALA A 205 -4.56 -21.71 -60.44
C ALA A 205 -4.53 -21.31 -58.94
N GLY A 206 -3.97 -20.14 -58.60
CA GLY A 206 -3.89 -19.65 -57.23
C GLY A 206 -5.20 -19.09 -56.66
N TRP A 207 -6.24 -18.88 -57.49
CA TRP A 207 -7.49 -18.29 -57.01
C TRP A 207 -8.27 -19.18 -56.06
N TYR A 208 -8.05 -20.49 -56.10
CA TYR A 208 -8.69 -21.39 -55.16
C TYR A 208 -8.09 -21.26 -53.75
N ASP A 209 -6.78 -21.08 -53.65
CA ASP A 209 -6.10 -20.85 -52.37
C ASP A 209 -6.45 -19.46 -51.80
N ASP A 210 -6.51 -18.42 -52.65
CA ASP A 210 -7.06 -17.11 -52.28
C ASP A 210 -8.47 -17.23 -51.69
N TYR A 211 -9.33 -18.01 -52.35
CA TYR A 211 -10.71 -18.23 -51.92
C TYR A 211 -10.81 -18.97 -50.59
N LEU A 212 -9.94 -19.96 -50.35
CA LEU A 212 -9.87 -20.68 -49.08
C LEU A 212 -9.36 -19.76 -47.96
N ALA A 213 -8.29 -19.00 -48.19
CA ALA A 213 -7.74 -18.05 -47.23
C ALA A 213 -8.77 -16.96 -46.85
N MET A 214 -9.54 -16.46 -47.82
CA MET A 214 -10.62 -15.49 -47.56
C MET A 214 -11.77 -16.04 -46.70
N ASN A 215 -11.89 -17.37 -46.60
CA ASN A 215 -12.92 -18.06 -45.86
C ASN A 215 -12.41 -18.78 -44.60
N GLU A 216 -11.10 -18.74 -44.34
CA GLU A 216 -10.51 -19.35 -43.15
C GLU A 216 -11.00 -18.64 -41.88
N GLY A 217 -11.45 -19.40 -40.89
CA GLY A 217 -12.01 -18.87 -39.64
C GLY A 217 -13.40 -18.21 -39.75
N LYS A 218 -14.02 -18.17 -40.94
CA LYS A 218 -15.36 -17.59 -41.14
C LYS A 218 -16.44 -18.66 -41.18
N ALA A 219 -17.55 -18.43 -40.47
CA ALA A 219 -18.68 -19.34 -40.42
C ALA A 219 -19.98 -18.68 -40.94
N GLY A 220 -20.88 -19.50 -41.50
CA GLY A 220 -22.21 -19.03 -41.90
C GLY A 220 -22.20 -17.90 -42.94
N LYS A 221 -22.84 -16.77 -42.60
CA LYS A 221 -23.06 -15.63 -43.50
C LYS A 221 -21.81 -14.80 -43.78
N ASP A 222 -20.74 -14.98 -42.98
CA ASP A 222 -19.49 -14.23 -43.14
C ASP A 222 -18.58 -14.81 -44.23
N ARG A 223 -18.92 -15.98 -44.77
CA ARG A 223 -18.18 -16.62 -45.87
C ARG A 223 -18.51 -15.98 -47.20
N ILE A 224 -17.48 -15.72 -48.01
CA ILE A 224 -17.67 -15.27 -49.39
C ILE A 224 -18.12 -16.45 -50.26
N SER A 225 -19.27 -16.30 -50.92
CA SER A 225 -19.75 -17.30 -51.88
C SER A 225 -18.87 -17.33 -53.14
N GLU A 226 -18.78 -18.47 -53.82
CA GLU A 226 -18.07 -18.58 -55.11
C GLU A 226 -18.56 -17.54 -56.14
N ARG A 227 -19.87 -17.20 -56.09
CA ARG A 227 -20.48 -16.18 -56.96
C ARG A 227 -20.02 -14.77 -56.63
N ALA A 228 -19.83 -14.45 -55.35
CA ALA A 228 -19.30 -13.16 -54.92
C ALA A 228 -17.80 -13.05 -55.23
N PHE A 229 -17.05 -14.15 -55.05
CA PHE A 229 -15.64 -14.22 -55.43
C PHE A 229 -15.46 -14.08 -56.95
N ALA A 230 -16.33 -14.69 -57.76
CA ALA A 230 -16.32 -14.52 -59.22
C ALA A 230 -16.55 -13.08 -59.67
N LYS A 231 -17.43 -12.34 -58.98
CA LYS A 231 -17.60 -10.89 -59.22
C LYS A 231 -16.35 -10.11 -58.87
N LEU A 232 -15.66 -10.47 -57.77
CA LEU A 232 -14.42 -9.81 -57.35
C LEU A 232 -13.30 -9.96 -58.38
N LYS A 233 -13.23 -11.11 -59.06
CA LYS A 233 -12.22 -11.42 -60.07
C LYS A 233 -12.65 -11.06 -61.52
N ASP A 234 -13.83 -10.45 -61.68
CA ASP A 234 -14.46 -10.16 -62.98
C ASP A 234 -14.57 -11.38 -63.92
N VAL A 235 -14.87 -12.55 -63.36
CA VAL A 235 -15.02 -13.82 -64.09
C VAL A 235 -16.44 -14.34 -64.01
N ASN A 236 -16.87 -15.04 -65.07
CA ASN A 236 -18.17 -15.72 -65.08
C ASN A 236 -18.27 -16.70 -63.90
N PRO A 237 -19.31 -16.62 -63.03
CA PRO A 237 -19.47 -17.50 -61.89
C PRO A 237 -19.43 -19.00 -62.25
N SER A 238 -19.94 -19.38 -63.42
CA SER A 238 -19.92 -20.77 -63.88
C SER A 238 -18.51 -21.31 -64.20
N THR A 239 -17.55 -20.42 -64.47
CA THR A 239 -16.14 -20.77 -64.69
C THR A 239 -15.47 -21.06 -63.36
N ILE A 240 -15.68 -20.20 -62.35
CA ILE A 240 -15.14 -20.40 -60.99
C ILE A 240 -15.72 -21.67 -60.36
N SER A 241 -17.04 -21.85 -60.39
CA SER A 241 -17.66 -23.03 -59.79
C SER A 241 -17.20 -24.35 -60.44
N ARG A 242 -17.00 -24.37 -61.77
CA ARG A 242 -16.45 -25.57 -62.45
C ARG A 242 -14.99 -25.82 -62.09
N ALA A 243 -14.16 -24.78 -62.03
CA ALA A 243 -12.75 -24.90 -61.68
C ALA A 243 -12.57 -25.35 -60.22
N PHE A 244 -13.33 -24.77 -59.28
CA PHE A 244 -13.29 -25.14 -57.86
C PHE A 244 -13.86 -26.54 -57.61
N ALA A 245 -14.89 -26.96 -58.35
CA ALA A 245 -15.39 -28.34 -58.28
C ALA A 245 -14.34 -29.35 -58.77
N LYS A 246 -13.60 -29.02 -59.84
CA LYS A 246 -12.51 -29.86 -60.34
C LYS A 246 -11.36 -29.97 -59.32
N LEU A 247 -10.92 -28.84 -58.74
CA LEU A 247 -9.84 -28.83 -57.74
C LEU A 247 -10.22 -29.53 -56.43
N ARG A 248 -11.48 -29.44 -55.99
CA ARG A 248 -11.99 -30.22 -54.86
C ARG A 248 -11.86 -31.72 -55.12
N LYS A 249 -12.33 -32.16 -56.30
CA LYS A 249 -12.26 -33.55 -56.72
C LYS A 249 -10.81 -34.05 -56.82
N GLU A 250 -9.91 -33.25 -57.39
CA GLU A 250 -8.48 -33.60 -57.48
C GLU A 250 -7.79 -33.71 -56.11
N ARG A 251 -8.16 -32.89 -55.11
CA ARG A 251 -7.64 -33.01 -53.73
C ARG A 251 -8.21 -34.21 -52.99
N GLU A 252 -9.48 -34.56 -53.23
CA GLU A 252 -10.12 -35.74 -52.64
C GLU A 252 -9.57 -37.05 -53.23
N GLU A 253 -9.25 -37.08 -54.53
CA GLU A 253 -8.68 -38.25 -55.22
C GLU A 253 -7.15 -38.40 -54.98
N GLY A 254 -6.45 -37.33 -54.61
CA GLY A 254 -5.00 -37.34 -54.31
C GLY A 254 -4.63 -37.65 -52.85
N GLN A 255 -5.61 -37.89 -51.97
CA GLN A 255 -5.40 -38.21 -50.55
C GLN A 255 -5.76 -39.67 -50.18
N GLY A 256 -6.01 -40.53 -51.17
CA GLY A 256 -6.16 -41.99 -51.01
C GLY A 256 -4.92 -42.75 -51.47
#